data_AF-A0AAW1X2D5-F1
#
_entry.id   AF-A0AAW1X2D5-F1
#
_cell.length_a   1.000
_cell.length_b   1.000
_cell.length_c   1.000
_cell.angle_alpha   90.00
_cell.angle_beta   90.00
_cell.angle_gamma   90.00
#
_symmetry.space_group_name_H-M   'P 1'
#
loop_
_entity.id
_entity.type
_entity.pdbx_description
1 polymer ?
#
loop_
_entity_poly.entity_id
_entity_poly.type
_entity_poly.pdbx_seq_one_letter_code
_entity_poly.pdbx_strand_id
1 'polypeptide(L)'
;MSIGKRGLGQLAVSQAMWVSVSYVGEASGDTRRGIPAEAPLEAASACPGVYAKGAYPGYAGDLLVDRCYNRCYNANGANGRKYLVRALFDPFTSTCSTLV
;
A
#
# COMPACT_ATOMS: atom_id res chain seq x y z
N MET A 1 28.44 27.12 -26.19
CA MET A 1 28.24 27.66 -24.83
C MET A 1 27.03 28.59 -24.81
N SER A 2 25.98 28.27 -24.06
CA SER A 2 25.64 29.01 -22.84
C SER A 2 24.36 28.43 -22.25
N ILE A 3 24.46 28.05 -20.98
CA ILE A 3 23.43 27.46 -20.16
C ILE A 3 22.55 28.60 -19.63
N GLY A 4 21.27 28.62 -20.02
CA GLY A 4 20.26 29.52 -19.47
C GLY A 4 19.36 28.80 -18.47
N LYS A 5 19.58 29.03 -17.18
CA LYS A 5 18.76 28.52 -16.07
C LYS A 5 17.33 29.08 -16.12
N ARG A 6 16.32 28.21 -16.14
CA ARG A 6 15.02 28.45 -15.48
C ARG A 6 14.59 27.16 -14.80
N GLY A 7 14.44 27.23 -13.48
CA GLY A 7 14.05 26.11 -12.65
C GLY A 7 12.61 25.70 -12.90
N LEU A 8 12.42 24.43 -13.26
CA LEU A 8 11.26 23.64 -12.90
C LEU A 8 11.82 22.32 -12.39
N GLY A 9 11.63 22.05 -11.11
CA GLY A 9 11.81 20.72 -10.55
C GLY A 9 10.78 19.78 -11.19
N GLN A 10 11.12 19.24 -12.35
CA GLN A 10 10.57 17.96 -12.78
C GLN A 10 11.10 16.95 -11.77
N LEU A 11 10.24 16.60 -10.82
CA LEU A 11 10.33 15.35 -10.08
C LEU A 11 10.57 14.26 -11.12
N ALA A 12 11.83 13.88 -11.26
CA ALA A 12 12.22 12.69 -11.97
C ALA A 12 11.55 11.54 -11.21
N VAL A 13 10.37 11.15 -11.67
CA VAL A 13 9.74 9.89 -11.29
C VAL A 13 10.71 8.84 -11.81
N SER A 14 11.63 8.43 -10.93
CA SER A 14 12.64 7.42 -11.18
C SER A 14 11.97 6.24 -11.85
N GLN A 15 12.59 5.67 -12.88
CA GLN A 15 12.10 4.47 -13.57
C GLN A 15 11.81 3.31 -12.60
N ALA A 16 12.35 3.35 -11.38
CA ALA A 16 12.01 2.44 -10.28
C ALA A 16 10.52 2.46 -9.88
N MET A 17 9.81 3.56 -10.08
CA MET A 17 8.39 3.69 -9.70
C MET A 17 7.45 2.94 -10.66
N TRP A 18 7.87 2.70 -11.90
CA TRP A 18 7.12 1.87 -12.83
C TRP A 18 7.34 0.38 -12.60
N VAL A 19 8.54 -0.01 -12.14
CA VAL A 19 8.87 -1.41 -11.85
C VAL A 19 8.11 -1.93 -10.63
N SER A 20 7.80 -1.07 -9.65
CA SER A 20 7.05 -1.45 -8.45
C SER A 20 5.55 -1.73 -8.72
N VAL A 21 4.99 -1.23 -9.83
CA VAL A 21 3.61 -1.54 -10.23
C VAL A 21 3.51 -2.91 -10.93
N SER A 22 4.57 -3.37 -11.61
CA SER A 22 4.58 -4.68 -12.28
C SER A 22 4.88 -5.85 -11.35
N TYR A 23 5.51 -5.61 -10.20
CA TYR A 23 5.76 -6.61 -9.16
C TYR A 23 4.62 -6.68 -8.13
N VAL A 24 3.37 -6.59 -8.58
CA VAL A 24 2.26 -7.16 -7.80
C VAL A 24 2.38 -8.68 -7.95
N GLY A 25 3.33 -9.27 -7.22
CA GLY A 25 3.35 -10.71 -7.01
C GLY A 25 2.05 -11.06 -6.31
N GLU A 26 1.27 -11.93 -6.93
CA GLU A 26 0.12 -12.56 -6.29
C GLU A 26 0.58 -13.14 -4.96
N ALA A 27 0.18 -12.52 -3.85
CA ALA A 27 0.22 -13.17 -2.54
C ALA A 27 -0.91 -14.21 -2.51
N SER A 28 -0.85 -15.17 -3.43
CA SER A 28 -1.66 -16.38 -3.42
C SER A 28 -0.84 -17.42 -2.66
N GLY A 29 -1.38 -17.89 -1.54
CA GLY A 29 -0.66 -18.70 -0.56
C GLY A 29 -0.13 -20.03 -1.12
N ASP A 30 1.12 -20.04 -1.57
CA ASP A 30 1.92 -21.26 -1.72
C ASP A 30 3.39 -20.98 -1.37
N THR A 31 3.84 -21.49 -0.23
CA THR A 31 5.22 -21.40 0.29
C THR A 31 6.23 -22.26 -0.48
N ARG A 32 6.12 -22.37 -1.81
CA ARG A 32 6.97 -23.28 -2.62
C ARG A 32 8.06 -22.61 -3.45
N ARG A 33 8.23 -21.30 -3.39
CA ARG A 33 9.40 -20.64 -3.98
C ARG A 33 9.97 -19.63 -2.99
N GLY A 34 10.99 -20.08 -2.26
CA GLY A 34 11.64 -19.31 -1.20
C GLY A 34 12.14 -17.97 -1.70
N ILE A 35 11.48 -16.91 -1.26
CA ILE A 35 12.09 -15.60 -1.14
C ILE A 35 13.06 -15.72 0.04
N PRO A 36 14.35 -15.35 -0.09
CA PRO A 36 15.26 -15.36 1.06
C PRO A 36 14.64 -14.54 2.18
N ALA A 37 14.72 -15.02 3.43
CA ALA A 37 14.13 -14.35 4.58
C ALA A 37 14.65 -12.91 4.75
N GLU A 38 15.82 -12.64 4.18
CA GLU A 38 16.53 -11.36 4.18
C GLU A 38 16.16 -10.45 2.99
N ALA A 39 15.33 -10.89 2.03
CA ALA A 39 14.86 -9.98 0.98
C ALA A 39 13.97 -8.89 1.60
N PRO A 40 14.11 -7.62 1.18
CA PRO A 40 13.24 -6.56 1.67
C PRO A 40 11.78 -6.89 1.32
N LEU A 41 10.94 -7.03 2.35
CA LEU A 41 9.52 -7.26 2.18
C LEU A 41 8.86 -5.94 1.74
N GLU A 42 8.13 -5.96 0.63
CA GLU A 42 7.34 -4.79 0.21
C GLU A 42 6.35 -4.44 1.33
N ALA A 43 6.36 -3.19 1.80
CA ALA A 43 5.64 -2.79 3.04
C ALA A 43 4.13 -3.09 3.01
N ALA A 44 3.53 -3.19 1.81
CA ALA A 44 2.14 -3.57 1.62
C ALA A 44 1.94 -5.11 1.48
N SER A 45 2.91 -5.88 1.01
CA SER A 45 2.75 -7.35 0.92
C SER A 45 2.86 -8.02 2.29
N ALA A 46 3.55 -7.36 3.23
CA ALA A 46 3.76 -7.78 4.61
C ALA A 46 2.48 -7.96 5.45
N CYS A 47 1.40 -7.24 5.12
CA CYS A 47 0.17 -7.20 5.93
C CYS A 47 -1.07 -7.75 5.18
N PRO A 48 -1.05 -9.01 4.69
CA PRO A 48 -2.14 -9.53 3.89
C PRO A 48 -3.44 -9.57 4.71
N GLY A 49 -4.52 -9.05 4.12
CA GLY A 49 -5.86 -9.10 4.75
C GLY A 49 -6.10 -8.13 5.90
N VAL A 50 -5.12 -7.28 6.27
CA VAL A 50 -5.29 -6.29 7.35
C VAL A 50 -5.75 -4.96 6.75
N TYR A 51 -7.00 -4.55 7.02
CA TYR A 51 -7.58 -3.30 6.49
C TYR A 51 -8.08 -2.34 7.59
N ALA A 52 -8.48 -2.85 8.74
CA ALA A 52 -8.84 -2.07 9.92
C ALA A 52 -8.57 -2.85 11.20
N LYS A 53 -8.77 -2.21 12.36
CA LYS A 53 -8.72 -2.88 13.67
C LYS A 53 -9.63 -4.12 13.69
N GLY A 54 -9.12 -5.20 14.27
CA GLY A 54 -9.87 -6.45 14.40
C GLY A 54 -9.99 -7.28 13.12
N ALA A 55 -9.27 -6.95 12.05
CA ALA A 55 -9.27 -7.75 10.82
C ALA A 55 -8.77 -9.19 11.06
N TYR A 56 -9.39 -10.15 10.38
CA TYR A 56 -9.02 -11.57 10.34
C TYR A 56 -9.50 -12.20 9.02
N PRO A 57 -9.08 -13.42 8.63
CA PRO A 57 -9.53 -14.02 7.38
C PRO A 57 -11.06 -14.06 7.25
N GLY A 58 -11.59 -13.39 6.22
CA GLY A 58 -13.04 -13.25 6.00
C GLY A 58 -13.69 -12.01 6.63
N TYR A 59 -12.97 -11.24 7.45
CA TYR A 59 -13.43 -9.99 8.04
C TYR A 59 -12.39 -8.87 7.89
N ALA A 60 -12.75 -7.80 7.20
CA ALA A 60 -11.81 -6.71 6.90
C ALA A 60 -11.47 -5.82 8.11
N GLY A 61 -12.15 -6.00 9.24
CA GLY A 61 -12.02 -5.14 10.41
C GLY A 61 -13.09 -4.06 10.49
N ASP A 62 -12.95 -3.20 11.48
CA ASP A 62 -13.90 -2.12 11.80
C ASP A 62 -13.72 -0.92 10.83
N LEU A 63 -14.30 -1.05 9.63
CA LEU A 63 -14.20 -0.04 8.58
C LEU A 63 -15.24 1.08 8.71
N LEU A 64 -14.91 2.24 8.12
CA LEU A 64 -15.88 3.31 7.91
C LEU A 64 -16.85 2.92 6.79
N VAL A 65 -18.10 3.39 6.86
CA VAL A 65 -19.13 3.10 5.86
C VAL A 65 -19.57 4.38 5.16
N ASP A 66 -19.54 4.36 3.82
CA ASP A 66 -20.14 5.41 3.01
C ASP A 66 -21.64 5.16 2.87
N ARG A 67 -22.46 6.01 3.51
CA ARG A 67 -23.92 5.89 3.48
C ARG A 67 -24.53 6.11 2.09
N CYS A 68 -23.87 6.85 1.20
CA CYS A 68 -24.44 7.14 -0.13
C CYS A 68 -24.39 5.90 -1.04
N TYR A 69 -23.34 5.07 -0.88
CA TYR A 69 -23.08 3.93 -1.74
C TYR A 69 -23.06 2.58 -1.01
N ASN A 70 -23.25 2.57 0.31
CA ASN A 70 -23.10 1.41 1.19
C ASN A 70 -21.79 0.65 0.97
N ARG A 71 -20.67 1.37 0.91
CA ARG A 71 -19.33 0.80 0.72
C ARG A 71 -18.45 1.06 1.93
N CYS A 72 -17.64 0.08 2.30
CA CYS A 72 -16.67 0.23 3.39
C CYS A 72 -15.34 0.81 2.89
N TYR A 73 -14.71 1.67 3.69
CA TYR A 73 -13.45 2.33 3.35
C TYR A 73 -12.63 2.63 4.62
N ASN A 74 -11.33 2.88 4.44
CA ASN A 74 -10.42 3.30 5.52
C ASN A 74 -9.52 4.48 5.14
N ALA A 75 -9.58 4.95 3.89
CA ALA A 75 -8.77 6.07 3.43
C ALA A 75 -9.61 7.10 2.69
N ASN A 76 -9.39 8.38 3.03
CA ASN A 76 -9.91 9.53 2.31
C ASN A 76 -8.83 10.03 1.35
N GLY A 77 -9.09 9.95 0.05
CA GLY A 77 -8.25 10.54 -0.98
C GLY A 77 -8.72 11.93 -1.40
N ALA A 78 -7.96 12.53 -2.31
CA ALA A 78 -8.30 13.83 -2.89
C ALA A 78 -9.67 13.81 -3.59
N ASN A 79 -10.33 14.97 -3.64
CA ASN A 79 -11.65 15.16 -4.26
C ASN A 79 -12.76 14.27 -3.66
N GLY A 80 -12.68 13.94 -2.37
CA GLY A 80 -13.70 13.16 -1.65
C GLY A 80 -13.75 11.68 -2.03
N ARG A 81 -12.75 11.18 -2.75
CA ARG A 81 -12.67 9.75 -3.09
C ARG A 81 -12.38 8.92 -1.85
N LYS A 82 -13.03 7.77 -1.74
CA LYS A 82 -12.88 6.84 -0.62
C LYS A 82 -12.25 5.56 -1.12
N TYR A 83 -11.27 5.06 -0.38
CA TYR A 83 -10.49 3.89 -0.75
C TYR A 83 -10.44 2.89 0.39
N LEU A 84 -10.30 1.62 0.00
CA LEU A 84 -9.95 0.53 0.90
C LEU A 84 -8.50 0.14 0.59
N VAL A 85 -7.58 0.50 1.49
CA VAL A 85 -6.15 0.24 1.36
C VAL A 85 -5.69 -0.71 2.45
N ARG A 86 -4.67 -1.51 2.16
CA ARG A 86 -4.09 -2.45 3.14
C ARG A 86 -3.26 -1.69 4.18
N ALA A 87 -3.13 -2.27 5.37
CA ALA A 87 -2.22 -1.80 6.40
C ALA A 87 -0.77 -1.69 5.89
N LEU A 88 -0.03 -0.74 6.46
CA LEU A 88 1.38 -0.55 6.19
C LEU A 88 2.20 -1.24 7.28
N PHE A 89 3.23 -1.97 6.86
CA PHE A 89 4.19 -2.58 7.78
C PHE A 89 5.23 -1.56 8.25
N ASP A 90 5.41 -1.48 9.56
CA ASP A 90 6.49 -0.74 10.21
C ASP A 90 7.63 -1.70 10.59
N PRO A 91 8.81 -1.58 9.94
CA PRO A 91 9.94 -2.47 10.20
C PRO A 91 10.59 -2.27 11.58
N PHE A 92 10.36 -1.13 12.26
CA PHE A 92 10.95 -0.88 13.58
C PHE A 92 10.18 -1.58 14.69
N THR A 93 8.86 -1.63 14.55
CA THR A 93 7.97 -2.29 15.52
C THR A 93 7.59 -3.70 15.10
N SER A 94 7.87 -4.08 13.84
CA SER A 94 7.39 -5.33 13.23
C SER A 94 5.87 -5.47 13.29
N THR A 95 5.14 -4.36 13.16
CA THR A 95 3.67 -4.33 13.25
C THR A 95 3.02 -3.76 11.99
N CYS A 96 1.78 -4.16 11.76
CA CYS A 96 0.92 -3.63 10.71
C CYS A 96 0.00 -2.55 11.28
N SER A 97 0.01 -1.36 10.67
CA SER A 97 -0.84 -0.24 11.09
C SER A 97 -1.85 0.13 10.00
N THR A 98 -3.09 0.33 10.40
CA THR A 98 -4.20 0.76 9.54
C THR A 98 -4.46 2.25 9.69
N LEU A 99 -5.23 2.81 8.76
CA LEU A 99 -5.62 4.23 8.78
C LEU A 99 -6.84 4.50 9.68
N VAL A 100 -7.57 3.43 10.08
CA VAL A 100 -8.74 3.44 10.96
C VAL A 100 -8.72 2.24 11.91
#